data_AF-A0AB39N7Q9-F1
#
_entry.id   AF-A0AB39N7Q9-F1
#
_cell.length_a   1.000
_cell.length_b   1.000
_cell.length_c   1.000
_cell.angle_alpha   90.00
_cell.angle_beta   90.00
_cell.angle_gamma   90.00
#
_symmetry.space_group_name_H-M   'P 1'
#
loop_
_entity.id
_entity.type
_entity.pdbx_description
1 polymer ?
#
loop_
_entity_poly.entity_id
_entity_poly.type
_entity_poly.pdbx_seq_one_letter_code
_entity_poly.pdbx_strand_id
1 'polypeptide(L)'
;MTAVSRPARAVFSASLVGGLLCAVAACGAETGKGASAHSRTSWREPAAYTYTLRSGEGERALIGTFRITVRDGAVVRTVGLDDSGRRVTEDIPDAVPTLGELLKELEQARQDGADKAEAQYAADGHPVRISLDWEEHAIDDEALYVISAYRPIGD
;
A
#
# COMPACT_ATOMS: atom_id res chain seq x y z
N MET A 1 -25.58 -9.52 -70.07
CA MET A 1 -24.31 -10.19 -69.72
C MET A 1 -24.62 -11.09 -68.52
N THR A 2 -24.96 -12.38 -68.67
CA THR A 2 -24.08 -13.58 -68.80
C THR A 2 -22.86 -13.56 -67.87
N ALA A 3 -22.44 -14.59 -67.12
CA ALA A 3 -22.97 -15.81 -66.51
C ALA A 3 -21.78 -16.43 -65.70
N VAL A 4 -22.05 -17.44 -64.86
CA VAL A 4 -21.17 -18.58 -64.47
C VAL A 4 -20.23 -18.49 -63.23
N SER A 5 -20.68 -19.22 -62.19
CA SER A 5 -20.08 -20.29 -61.37
C SER A 5 -18.63 -20.31 -60.84
N ARG A 6 -18.54 -20.66 -59.54
CA ARG A 6 -17.38 -21.17 -58.72
C ARG A 6 -16.91 -22.57 -59.18
N PRO A 7 -15.68 -23.07 -58.89
CA PRO A 7 -15.28 -23.64 -57.58
C PRO A 7 -13.75 -23.52 -57.25
N ALA A 8 -13.25 -23.79 -56.04
CA ALA A 8 -12.69 -25.09 -55.68
C ALA A 8 -12.37 -25.21 -54.17
N ARG A 9 -12.67 -26.39 -53.63
CA ARG A 9 -12.26 -26.90 -52.31
C ARG A 9 -10.76 -27.24 -52.33
N ALA A 10 -10.10 -27.09 -51.18
CA ALA A 10 -9.03 -27.98 -50.77
C ALA A 10 -9.22 -28.35 -49.30
N VAL A 11 -9.51 -29.63 -49.06
CA VAL A 11 -9.47 -30.31 -47.77
C VAL A 11 -8.07 -30.90 -47.65
N PHE A 12 -7.40 -30.72 -46.52
CA PHE A 12 -6.31 -31.61 -46.12
C PHE A 12 -6.56 -32.15 -44.73
N SER A 13 -6.46 -33.46 -44.65
CA SER A 13 -6.78 -34.31 -43.51
C SER A 13 -5.54 -34.60 -42.66
N ALA A 14 -5.82 -34.82 -41.37
CA ALA A 14 -5.22 -35.81 -40.47
C ALA A 14 -3.75 -35.69 -40.04
N SER A 15 -3.55 -35.79 -38.71
CA SER A 15 -2.48 -36.49 -37.94
C SER A 15 -2.40 -35.83 -36.56
N LEU A 16 -2.16 -36.44 -35.40
CA LEU A 16 -2.03 -37.82 -34.93
C LEU A 16 -2.22 -37.75 -33.39
N VAL A 17 -2.71 -38.83 -32.78
CA VAL A 17 -2.71 -39.05 -31.33
C VAL A 17 -1.27 -39.26 -30.82
N GLY A 18 -0.97 -38.76 -29.62
CA GLY A 18 0.00 -39.41 -28.72
C GLY A 18 1.16 -38.53 -28.26
N GLY A 19 1.33 -38.40 -26.94
CA GLY A 19 2.56 -37.86 -26.36
C GLY A 19 2.41 -37.26 -24.97
N LEU A 20 1.99 -38.06 -23.97
CA LEU A 20 2.25 -37.78 -22.57
C LEU A 20 3.77 -37.89 -22.34
N LEU A 21 4.44 -36.79 -21.99
CA LEU A 21 5.76 -36.80 -21.37
C LEU A 21 5.78 -35.81 -20.20
N CYS A 22 5.84 -36.38 -19.00
CA CYS A 22 6.13 -35.71 -17.76
C CYS A 22 7.62 -35.31 -17.64
N ALA A 23 7.84 -34.35 -16.75
CA ALA A 23 9.06 -34.04 -16.01
C ALA A 23 10.10 -33.14 -16.69
N VAL A 24 9.90 -31.83 -16.54
CA VAL A 24 11.03 -30.93 -16.23
C VAL A 24 11.01 -30.64 -14.73
N ALA A 25 11.92 -31.28 -14.00
CA ALA A 25 12.30 -30.84 -12.67
C ALA A 25 13.14 -29.57 -12.83
N ALA A 26 12.49 -28.42 -12.87
CA ALA A 26 13.15 -27.13 -12.68
C ALA A 26 13.19 -26.86 -11.17
N CYS A 27 14.21 -27.39 -10.49
CA CYS A 27 14.67 -26.80 -9.24
C CYS A 27 15.26 -25.43 -9.61
N GLY A 28 14.50 -24.37 -9.40
CA GLY A 28 14.92 -23.04 -9.76
C GLY A 28 14.01 -21.99 -9.15
N ALA A 29 14.55 -21.32 -8.12
CA ALA A 29 14.02 -20.12 -7.50
C ALA A 29 12.72 -20.28 -6.70
N GLU A 30 12.82 -20.87 -5.51
CA GLU A 30 12.12 -20.27 -4.38
C GLU A 30 12.87 -19.00 -3.97
N THR A 31 12.68 -17.95 -4.77
CA THR A 31 12.78 -16.57 -4.29
C THR A 31 11.87 -16.53 -3.08
N GLY A 32 12.47 -16.59 -1.89
CA GLY A 32 11.83 -16.17 -0.67
C GLY A 32 11.50 -14.69 -0.81
N LYS A 33 10.43 -14.37 -1.54
CA LYS A 33 9.63 -13.19 -1.29
C LYS A 33 9.15 -13.44 0.13
N GLY A 34 9.87 -12.85 1.08
CA GLY A 34 9.48 -12.86 2.48
C GLY A 34 8.03 -12.40 2.49
N ALA A 35 7.13 -13.36 2.68
CA ALA A 35 5.75 -13.06 2.97
C ALA A 35 5.85 -12.26 4.27
N SER A 36 5.77 -10.94 4.14
CA SER A 36 5.68 -10.04 5.27
C SER A 36 4.44 -10.51 6.01
N ALA A 37 4.70 -11.25 7.09
CA ALA A 37 3.66 -11.93 7.83
C ALA A 37 2.67 -10.83 8.21
N HIS A 38 1.46 -10.92 7.67
CA HIS A 38 0.34 -10.10 8.10
C HIS A 38 0.05 -10.51 9.54
N SER A 39 0.86 -10.04 10.49
CA SER A 39 0.54 -10.07 11.89
C SER A 39 -0.66 -9.15 12.01
N ARG A 40 -1.86 -9.75 12.06
CA ARG A 40 -3.04 -9.03 12.52
C ARG A 40 -2.70 -8.55 13.92
N THR A 41 -2.28 -7.30 14.01
CA THR A 41 -2.00 -6.66 15.29
C THR A 41 -3.28 -6.70 16.12
N SER A 42 -3.18 -7.10 17.38
CA SER A 42 -4.31 -7.02 18.32
C SER A 42 -4.57 -5.59 18.79
N TRP A 43 -3.73 -4.64 18.37
CA TRP A 43 -3.89 -3.23 18.67
C TRP A 43 -5.22 -2.71 18.12
N ARG A 44 -5.94 -2.01 18.98
CA ARG A 44 -7.10 -1.21 18.61
C ARG A 44 -6.75 0.23 18.88
N GLU A 45 -7.09 1.09 17.94
CA GLU A 45 -6.88 2.51 18.10
C GLU A 45 -7.64 3.03 19.33
N PRO A 46 -6.93 3.64 20.30
CA PRO A 46 -7.59 4.26 21.46
C PRO A 46 -8.39 5.49 21.04
N ALA A 47 -9.38 5.86 21.85
CA ALA A 47 -10.17 7.08 21.61
C ALA A 47 -9.32 8.36 21.66
N ALA A 48 -8.33 8.43 22.57
CA ALA A 48 -7.46 9.58 22.72
C ALA A 48 -5.96 9.23 22.86
N TYR A 49 -5.13 9.94 22.10
CA TYR A 49 -3.67 9.76 22.11
C TYR A 49 -2.94 10.93 21.42
N THR A 50 -1.62 10.97 21.59
CA THR A 50 -0.73 11.82 20.80
C THR A 50 0.34 11.00 20.12
N TYR A 51 0.86 11.51 19.00
CA TYR A 51 2.04 10.96 18.34
C TYR A 51 2.73 12.02 17.50
N THR A 52 3.94 11.69 17.06
CA THR A 52 4.67 12.43 16.04
C THR A 52 4.67 11.61 14.75
N LEU A 53 4.23 12.22 13.65
CA LEU A 53 4.29 11.65 12.31
C LEU A 53 5.39 12.37 11.52
N ARG A 54 6.33 11.63 10.96
CA ARG A 54 7.17 12.11 9.87
C ARG A 54 6.65 11.47 8.59
N SER A 55 6.10 12.29 7.71
CA SER A 55 5.64 11.89 6.38
C SER A 55 6.64 12.35 5.34
N GLY A 56 7.11 11.43 4.50
CA GLY A 56 8.06 11.72 3.43
C GLY A 56 7.89 10.77 2.26
N GLU A 57 8.68 11.01 1.21
CA GLU A 57 8.63 10.32 -0.10
C GLU A 57 7.40 10.71 -0.95
N GLY A 58 7.55 10.58 -2.26
CA GLY A 58 6.59 11.00 -3.29
C GLY A 58 6.42 12.52 -3.44
N GLU A 59 5.70 12.92 -4.49
CA GLU A 59 5.24 14.30 -4.70
C GLU A 59 3.86 14.50 -4.08
N ARG A 60 3.76 14.25 -2.77
CA ARG A 60 2.48 14.23 -2.04
C ARG A 60 2.23 15.55 -1.29
N ALA A 61 0.96 15.85 -1.03
CA ALA A 61 0.57 17.04 -0.30
C ALA A 61 0.96 16.99 1.20
N LEU A 62 1.00 15.78 1.78
CA LEU A 62 1.31 15.56 3.20
C LEU A 62 2.79 15.29 3.39
N ILE A 63 3.64 16.32 3.32
CA ILE A 63 5.08 16.20 3.55
C ILE A 63 5.50 17.03 4.76
N GLY A 64 6.29 16.43 5.65
CA GLY A 64 6.85 17.10 6.82
C GLY A 64 6.68 16.30 8.10
N THR A 65 6.93 16.99 9.22
CA THR A 65 6.87 16.41 10.56
C THR A 65 5.80 17.10 11.38
N PHE A 66 4.94 16.30 12.03
CA PHE A 66 3.75 16.77 12.72
C PHE A 66 3.67 16.19 14.12
N ARG A 67 3.27 16.99 15.11
CA ARG A 67 2.74 16.50 16.38
C ARG A 67 1.22 16.53 16.32
N ILE A 68 0.61 15.38 16.54
CA ILE A 68 -0.81 15.14 16.33
C ILE A 68 -1.45 14.73 17.65
N THR A 69 -2.63 15.26 17.93
CA THR A 69 -3.50 14.86 19.05
C THR A 69 -4.80 14.36 18.47
N VAL A 70 -5.17 13.14 18.86
CA VAL A 70 -6.43 12.49 18.50
C VAL A 70 -7.29 12.42 19.74
N ARG A 71 -8.59 12.70 19.58
CA ARG A 71 -9.64 12.50 20.59
C ARG A 71 -10.91 12.03 19.89
N ASP A 72 -11.63 11.11 20.51
CA ASP A 72 -12.86 10.51 19.99
C ASP A 72 -12.69 9.97 18.55
N GLY A 73 -11.48 9.45 18.24
CA GLY A 73 -11.15 8.93 16.92
C GLY A 73 -10.94 9.98 15.82
N ALA A 74 -10.87 11.27 16.17
CA ALA A 74 -10.62 12.37 15.23
C ALA A 74 -9.37 13.17 15.61
N VAL A 75 -8.66 13.69 14.62
CA VAL A 75 -7.56 14.64 14.85
C VAL A 75 -8.15 15.96 15.35
N VAL A 76 -7.84 16.32 16.60
CA VAL A 76 -8.31 17.58 17.22
C VAL A 76 -7.23 18.66 17.28
N ARG A 77 -5.97 18.27 17.03
CA ARG A 77 -4.85 19.22 16.99
C ARG A 77 -3.69 18.68 16.16
N THR A 78 -3.20 19.52 15.26
CA THR A 78 -1.99 19.30 14.48
C THR A 78 -1.03 20.46 14.68
N VAL A 79 0.25 20.16 14.86
CA VAL A 79 1.32 21.15 14.90
C VAL A 79 2.45 20.71 13.98
N GLY A 80 2.73 21.49 12.94
CA GLY A 80 3.93 21.33 12.13
C GLY A 80 5.20 21.60 12.94
N LEU A 81 6.12 20.64 12.95
CA LEU A 81 7.40 20.71 13.67
C LEU A 81 8.57 21.12 12.77
N ASP A 82 8.39 21.11 11.45
CA ASP A 82 9.33 21.60 10.45
C ASP A 82 8.64 22.55 9.46
N ASP A 83 9.41 23.14 8.54
CA ASP A 83 8.91 24.15 7.60
C ASP A 83 7.79 23.60 6.71
N SER A 84 7.93 22.37 6.21
CA SER A 84 6.92 21.72 5.37
C SER A 84 5.65 21.42 6.17
N GLY A 85 5.79 20.84 7.36
CA GLY A 85 4.66 20.54 8.22
C GLY A 85 3.91 21.78 8.70
N ARG A 86 4.61 22.91 8.91
CA ARG A 86 3.94 24.19 9.22
C ARG A 86 3.08 24.66 8.06
N ARG A 87 3.60 24.63 6.82
CA ARG A 87 2.82 24.97 5.62
C ARG A 87 1.60 24.07 5.46
N VAL A 88 1.76 22.75 5.58
CA VAL A 88 0.63 21.81 5.52
C VAL A 88 -0.42 22.10 6.59
N THR A 89 0.00 22.44 7.82
CA THR A 89 -0.94 22.77 8.91
C THR A 89 -1.70 24.09 8.64
N GLU A 90 -1.08 25.03 7.90
CA GLU A 90 -1.71 26.31 7.52
C GLU A 90 -2.64 26.15 6.30
N ASP A 91 -2.22 25.38 5.31
CA ASP A 91 -2.89 25.28 4.02
C ASP A 91 -3.99 24.20 4.00
N ILE A 92 -3.73 23.04 4.61
CA ILE A 92 -4.57 21.83 4.55
C ILE A 92 -4.55 21.03 5.87
N PRO A 93 -4.98 21.63 7.00
CA PRO A 93 -4.89 20.98 8.33
C PRO A 93 -5.63 19.63 8.42
N ASP A 94 -6.71 19.46 7.65
CA ASP A 94 -7.53 18.25 7.62
C ASP A 94 -6.87 17.07 6.88
N ALA A 95 -5.75 17.30 6.19
CA ALA A 95 -5.03 16.24 5.46
C ALA A 95 -4.18 15.35 6.38
N VAL A 96 -4.01 15.72 7.66
CA VAL A 96 -3.20 14.96 8.60
C VAL A 96 -4.04 13.83 9.20
N PRO A 97 -3.74 12.55 8.90
CA PRO A 97 -4.59 11.42 9.26
C PRO A 97 -4.34 10.99 10.70
N THR A 98 -5.27 10.23 11.28
CA THR A 98 -5.10 9.37 12.46
C THR A 98 -4.27 8.12 12.13
N LEU A 99 -3.83 7.36 13.16
CA LEU A 99 -3.17 6.07 12.94
C LEU A 99 -4.11 5.03 12.32
N GLY A 100 -5.39 5.02 12.68
CA GLY A 100 -6.37 4.13 12.06
C GLY A 100 -6.62 4.45 10.59
N GLU A 101 -6.61 5.72 10.20
CA GLU A 101 -6.71 6.12 8.79
C GLU A 101 -5.48 5.68 7.99
N LEU A 102 -4.27 5.84 8.52
CA LEU A 102 -3.06 5.31 7.88
C LEU A 102 -3.10 3.78 7.72
N LEU A 103 -3.64 3.05 8.70
CA LEU A 103 -3.82 1.60 8.58
C LEU A 103 -4.91 1.21 7.57
N LYS A 104 -5.95 2.03 7.42
CA LYS A 104 -6.96 1.84 6.37
C LYS A 104 -6.35 2.07 4.98
N GLU A 105 -5.55 3.12 4.81
CA GLU A 105 -4.83 3.39 3.55
C GLU A 105 -3.89 2.22 3.19
N LEU A 106 -3.14 1.72 4.17
CA LEU A 106 -2.30 0.52 4.01
C LEU A 106 -3.09 -0.70 3.55
N GLU A 107 -4.23 -0.97 4.19
CA GLU A 107 -5.06 -2.12 3.84
C GLU A 107 -5.71 -1.95 2.45
N GLN A 108 -6.12 -0.73 2.11
CA GLN A 108 -6.64 -0.42 0.78
C GLN A 108 -5.57 -0.64 -0.29
N ALA A 109 -4.35 -0.14 -0.09
CA ALA A 109 -3.23 -0.36 -1.02
C ALA A 109 -2.96 -1.86 -1.26
N ARG A 110 -3.06 -2.71 -0.22
CA ARG A 110 -2.95 -4.17 -0.38
C ARG A 110 -4.06 -4.75 -1.23
N GLN A 111 -5.29 -4.30 -1.02
CA GLN A 111 -6.46 -4.77 -1.75
C GLN A 111 -6.40 -4.36 -3.22
N ASP A 112 -5.84 -3.18 -3.49
CA ASP A 112 -5.66 -2.63 -4.83
C ASP A 112 -4.44 -3.23 -5.56
N GLY A 113 -3.61 -4.01 -4.86
CA GLY A 113 -2.45 -4.69 -5.45
C GLY A 113 -1.23 -3.80 -5.62
N ALA A 114 -1.05 -2.81 -4.74
CA ALA A 114 0.14 -1.98 -4.67
C ALA A 114 1.43 -2.84 -4.68
N ASP A 115 2.47 -2.37 -5.37
CA ASP A 115 3.76 -3.07 -5.41
C ASP A 115 4.35 -3.26 -4.00
N LYS A 116 4.23 -2.21 -3.16
CA LYS A 116 4.62 -2.24 -1.75
C LYS A 116 3.49 -1.75 -0.85
N ALA A 117 3.18 -2.54 0.18
CA ALA A 117 2.24 -2.17 1.23
C ALA A 117 2.63 -2.82 2.57
N GLU A 118 3.63 -2.24 3.23
CA GLU A 118 4.31 -2.81 4.38
C GLU A 118 4.14 -1.95 5.64
N ALA A 119 4.03 -2.59 6.80
CA ALA A 119 4.04 -1.92 8.09
C ALA A 119 4.92 -2.64 9.11
N GLN A 120 5.54 -1.85 9.98
CA GLN A 120 6.25 -2.31 11.16
C GLN A 120 5.50 -1.84 12.40
N TYR A 121 5.50 -2.66 13.44
CA TYR A 121 4.71 -2.44 14.66
C TYR A 121 5.60 -2.46 15.91
N ALA A 122 5.22 -1.66 16.90
CA ALA A 122 5.77 -1.75 18.25
C ALA A 122 5.28 -3.00 18.99
N ALA A 123 5.84 -3.26 20.18
CA ALA A 123 5.49 -4.44 20.99
C ALA A 123 4.03 -4.46 21.47
N ASP A 124 3.41 -3.29 21.66
CA ASP A 124 1.98 -3.14 21.99
C ASP A 124 1.07 -3.17 20.74
N GLY A 125 1.68 -3.28 19.55
CA GLY A 125 1.02 -3.47 18.27
C GLY A 125 0.64 -2.19 17.51
N HIS A 126 0.94 -0.98 18.00
CA HIS A 126 0.70 0.24 17.21
C HIS A 126 1.72 0.34 16.04
N PRO A 127 1.35 0.94 14.90
CA PRO A 127 2.27 1.08 13.78
C PRO A 127 3.37 2.10 14.11
N VAL A 128 4.62 1.74 13.82
CA VAL A 128 5.80 2.62 13.95
C VAL A 128 6.36 3.04 12.60
N ARG A 129 6.05 2.30 11.54
CA ARG A 129 6.45 2.62 10.17
C ARG A 129 5.46 2.03 9.17
N ILE A 130 5.11 2.79 8.13
CA ILE A 130 4.32 2.32 6.99
C ILE A 130 5.05 2.75 5.69
N SER A 131 5.22 1.81 4.75
CA SER A 131 5.71 2.08 3.39
C SER A 131 4.65 1.66 2.38
N LEU A 132 4.29 2.58 1.50
CA LEU A 132 3.41 2.33 0.36
C LEU A 132 4.15 2.71 -0.93
N ASP A 133 3.91 1.95 -1.98
CA ASP A 133 4.36 2.18 -3.35
C ASP A 133 3.29 1.50 -4.22
N TRP A 134 2.46 2.29 -4.92
CA TRP A 134 1.33 1.72 -5.65
C TRP A 134 1.81 1.12 -6.98
N GLU A 135 2.68 1.82 -7.68
CA GLU A 135 3.26 1.43 -8.96
C GLU A 135 4.80 1.51 -8.91
N GLU A 136 5.51 0.36 -9.00
CA GLU A 136 6.99 0.24 -8.91
C GLU A 136 7.81 1.22 -9.79
N HIS A 137 7.19 1.79 -10.83
CA HIS A 137 7.85 2.65 -11.81
C HIS A 137 7.31 4.08 -11.84
N ALA A 138 6.33 4.40 -11.00
CA ALA A 138 5.98 5.78 -10.69
C ALA A 138 7.02 6.36 -9.72
N ILE A 139 7.16 7.68 -9.69
CA ILE A 139 8.19 8.39 -8.90
C ILE A 139 7.53 9.27 -7.81
N ASP A 140 6.22 9.47 -7.94
CA ASP A 140 5.45 10.48 -7.23
C ASP A 140 4.43 9.88 -6.26
N ASP A 141 4.18 8.57 -6.35
CA ASP A 141 3.14 7.89 -5.60
C ASP A 141 3.65 7.22 -4.31
N GLU A 142 4.95 7.14 -4.07
CA GLU A 142 5.45 6.47 -2.86
C GLU A 142 5.08 7.23 -1.59
N ALA A 143 4.93 6.48 -0.50
CA ALA A 143 4.65 7.01 0.82
C ALA A 143 5.51 6.36 1.89
N LEU A 144 6.14 7.19 2.71
CA LEU A 144 6.80 6.77 3.93
C LEU A 144 6.29 7.54 5.14
N TYR A 145 5.62 6.80 6.03
CA TYR A 145 5.22 7.27 7.34
C TYR A 145 6.11 6.66 8.42
N VAL A 146 6.71 7.51 9.25
CA VAL A 146 7.43 7.09 10.47
C VAL A 146 6.69 7.68 11.68
N ILE A 147 6.25 6.80 12.57
CA ILE A 147 5.46 7.15 13.74
C ILE A 147 6.35 7.02 14.99
N SER A 148 6.34 8.06 15.82
CA SER A 148 7.15 8.12 17.04
C SER A 148 6.43 8.88 18.15
N ALA A 149 6.98 8.84 19.37
CA ALA A 149 6.43 9.52 20.53
C ALA A 149 4.92 9.24 20.76
N TYR A 150 4.46 8.04 20.37
CA TYR A 150 3.09 7.60 20.59
C TYR A 150 2.82 7.49 22.10
N ARG A 151 1.72 8.08 22.54
CA ARG A 151 1.29 8.05 23.93
C ARG A 151 -0.24 8.11 24.00
N PRO A 152 -0.91 7.05 24.49
CA PRO A 152 -2.30 7.13 24.89
C PRO A 152 -2.49 8.21 25.95
N ILE A 153 -3.54 9.02 25.80
CA ILE A 153 -3.94 10.01 26.79
C ILE A 153 -5.29 9.51 27.25
N GLY A 154 -5.37 9.00 28.49
CA GLY A 154 -6.60 8.43 29.02
C GLY A 154 -7.80 9.36 28.81
N ASP A 155 -8.97 8.76 28.71
CA ASP A 155 -10.24 9.45 28.49
C ASP A 155 -10.58 10.42 29.65
#